data_AF-A0A9X0A5B8-F1
#
_entry.id   AF-A0A9X0A5B8-F1
#
_cell.length_a   1.000
_cell.length_b   1.000
_cell.length_c   1.000
_cell.angle_alpha   90.00
_cell.angle_beta   90.00
_cell.angle_gamma   90.00
#
_symmetry.space_group_name_H-M   'P 1'
#
loop_
_entity.id
_entity.type
_entity.pdbx_description
1 polymer ?
#
loop_
_entity_poly.entity_id
_entity_poly.type
_entity_poly.pdbx_seq_one_letter_code
_entity_poly.pdbx_strand_id
1 'polypeptide(L)'
;MADGLKERETLYKLMISQLRYDGFEAIASTLAKVVNIISACPPMARLHQVVNLGLQAEAEGVKPEPAVIPGLTSSVEMSRGIDLEYEPEDHGTSPPAAMYETYYVTAHKAPCRTAGFSQNGRLIATGSVDASIKVLDVERMVAKNTMPQTQDQGAGTNLENHPVIRTLYDHNEEVTALEFHPTALVLASGSKDCTVKLFDISKPSVKKAYRAIQEAEVVTSMSFHPTGDFIIVGTEHPTIRLYDTNTGSVLCRQTLGISYRTYKYGEIFSIS
;
A
#
# COMPACT_ATOMS: atom_id res chain seq x y z
N MET A 1 -13.77 18.16 7.92
CA MET A 1 -15.00 18.73 7.31
C MET A 1 -14.99 18.76 5.78
N ALA A 2 -13.83 18.83 5.11
CA ALA A 2 -13.77 18.90 3.64
C ALA A 2 -14.06 17.57 2.91
N ASP A 3 -13.80 16.41 3.52
CA ASP A 3 -14.04 15.11 2.86
C ASP A 3 -15.53 14.76 2.71
N GLY A 4 -16.35 15.02 3.74
CA GLY A 4 -17.79 14.75 3.68
C GLY A 4 -18.54 15.59 2.62
N LEU A 5 -17.98 16.72 2.19
CA LEU A 5 -18.54 17.53 1.10
C LEU A 5 -18.27 16.89 -0.28
N LYS A 6 -17.07 16.33 -0.49
CA LYS A 6 -16.71 15.64 -1.74
C LYS A 6 -17.47 14.33 -1.93
N GLU A 7 -17.68 13.59 -0.86
CA GLU A 7 -18.49 12.36 -0.89
C GLU A 7 -19.95 12.66 -1.26
N ARG A 8 -20.50 13.74 -0.70
CA ARG A 8 -21.87 14.16 -0.95
C ARG A 8 -22.09 14.65 -2.39
N GLU A 9 -21.14 15.40 -2.96
CA GLU A 9 -21.18 15.79 -4.38
C GLU A 9 -21.12 14.58 -5.32
N THR A 10 -20.32 13.57 -4.97
CA THR A 10 -20.18 12.35 -5.76
C THR A 10 -21.46 11.52 -5.73
N LEU A 11 -22.11 11.42 -4.56
CA LEU A 11 -23.39 10.75 -4.41
C LEU A 11 -24.51 11.42 -5.25
N TYR A 12 -24.58 12.75 -5.24
CA TYR A 12 -25.58 13.47 -6.05
C TYR A 12 -25.41 13.26 -7.55
N LYS A 13 -24.17 13.15 -8.04
CA LYS A 13 -23.89 12.80 -9.45
C LYS A 13 -24.44 11.42 -9.81
N LEU A 14 -24.21 10.43 -8.94
CA LEU A 14 -24.66 9.06 -9.16
C LEU A 14 -26.20 8.96 -9.21
N MET A 15 -26.89 9.63 -8.27
CA MET A 15 -28.36 9.65 -8.23
C MET A 15 -28.97 10.32 -9.47
N ILE A 16 -28.40 11.44 -9.93
CA ILE A 16 -28.86 12.13 -11.14
C ILE A 16 -28.67 11.24 -12.37
N SER A 17 -27.55 10.50 -12.45
CA SER A 17 -27.30 9.56 -13.56
C SER A 17 -28.32 8.42 -13.59
N GLN A 18 -28.62 7.83 -12.44
CA GLN A 18 -29.61 6.75 -12.35
C GLN A 18 -31.02 7.22 -12.72
N LEU A 19 -31.44 8.41 -12.30
CA LEU A 19 -32.74 8.96 -12.68
C LEU A 19 -32.87 9.21 -14.19
N ARG A 20 -31.77 9.58 -14.87
CA ARG A 20 -31.74 9.68 -16.33
C ARG A 20 -31.82 8.31 -16.98
N TYR A 21 -31.13 7.31 -16.41
CA TYR A 21 -31.19 5.92 -16.87
C TYR A 21 -32.62 5.36 -16.81
N ASP A 22 -33.34 5.61 -15.71
CA ASP A 22 -34.71 5.16 -15.52
C ASP A 22 -35.74 5.97 -16.35
N GLY A 23 -35.27 6.94 -17.17
CA GLY A 23 -36.10 7.74 -18.08
C GLY A 23 -36.74 8.99 -17.45
N PHE A 24 -36.43 9.32 -16.20
CA PHE A 24 -36.98 10.48 -15.47
C PHE A 24 -36.20 11.79 -15.76
N GLU A 25 -36.03 12.12 -17.03
CA GLU A 25 -35.20 13.23 -17.52
C GLU A 25 -35.60 14.62 -16.97
N ALA A 26 -36.90 14.88 -16.81
CA ALA A 26 -37.41 16.13 -16.25
C ALA A 26 -37.03 16.32 -14.77
N ILE A 27 -37.07 15.23 -13.99
CA ILE A 27 -36.71 15.26 -12.56
C ILE A 27 -35.20 15.40 -12.42
N ALA A 28 -34.43 14.63 -13.20
CA ALA A 28 -32.97 14.68 -13.19
C ALA A 28 -32.41 16.05 -13.58
N SER A 29 -32.99 16.71 -14.58
CA SER A 29 -32.58 18.06 -15.01
C SER A 29 -32.92 19.13 -13.98
N THR A 30 -34.05 19.01 -13.28
CA THR A 30 -34.41 19.92 -12.18
C THR A 30 -33.45 19.75 -11.00
N LEU A 31 -33.18 18.51 -10.60
CA LEU A 31 -32.26 18.19 -9.51
C LEU A 31 -30.83 18.66 -9.81
N ALA A 32 -30.35 18.47 -11.03
CA ALA A 32 -29.02 18.93 -11.46
C ALA A 32 -28.84 20.45 -11.34
N LYS A 33 -29.88 21.23 -11.67
CA LYS A 33 -29.87 22.69 -11.52
C LYS A 33 -29.81 23.11 -10.06
N VAL A 34 -30.56 22.46 -9.18
CA VAL A 34 -30.62 22.79 -7.75
C VAL A 34 -29.28 22.54 -7.06
N VAL A 35 -28.60 21.44 -7.40
CA VAL A 35 -27.31 21.07 -6.80
C VAL A 35 -26.12 21.76 -7.51
N ASN A 36 -26.38 22.54 -8.56
CA ASN A 36 -25.38 23.28 -9.34
C ASN A 36 -24.28 22.39 -9.96
N ILE A 37 -24.66 21.16 -10.32
CA ILE A 37 -23.76 20.18 -10.96
C ILE A 37 -23.96 20.28 -12.47
N ILE A 38 -23.01 20.93 -13.15
CA ILE A 38 -23.11 21.26 -14.59
C ILE A 38 -22.59 20.14 -15.49
N SER A 39 -21.91 19.12 -14.93
CA SER A 39 -21.30 18.07 -15.73
C SER A 39 -22.29 16.96 -16.09
N ALA A 40 -22.38 16.67 -17.39
CA ALA A 40 -23.12 15.53 -17.94
C ALA A 40 -22.63 14.24 -17.27
N CYS A 41 -23.48 13.63 -16.46
CA CYS A 41 -23.26 12.27 -15.99
C CYS A 41 -23.86 11.35 -17.05
N PRO A 42 -23.05 10.69 -17.90
CA PRO A 42 -23.63 9.76 -18.84
C PRO A 42 -24.17 8.57 -18.02
N PRO A 43 -25.25 7.90 -18.48
CA PRO A 43 -25.43 6.49 -18.14
C PRO A 43 -24.16 5.75 -18.57
N MET A 44 -24.00 4.45 -18.32
CA MET A 44 -22.92 3.70 -19.00
C MET A 44 -23.26 3.61 -20.50
N ALA A 45 -23.18 4.74 -21.20
CA ALA A 45 -23.74 5.04 -22.50
C ALA A 45 -23.07 4.17 -23.55
N ARG A 46 -21.78 3.91 -23.36
CA ARG A 46 -20.98 2.99 -24.16
C ARG A 46 -21.52 1.56 -24.11
N LEU A 47 -21.94 1.08 -22.94
CA LEU A 47 -22.37 -0.30 -22.78
C LEU A 47 -23.82 -0.47 -23.23
N HIS A 48 -24.69 0.50 -22.93
CA HIS A 48 -26.09 0.48 -23.41
C HIS A 48 -26.21 0.65 -24.92
N GLN A 49 -25.38 1.49 -25.54
CA GLN A 49 -25.36 1.67 -26.99
C GLN A 49 -24.85 0.42 -27.71
N VAL A 50 -23.81 -0.24 -27.18
CA VAL A 50 -23.29 -1.50 -27.74
C VAL A 50 -24.33 -2.63 -27.63
N VAL A 51 -25.03 -2.73 -26.50
CA VAL A 51 -26.08 -3.75 -26.30
C VAL A 51 -27.26 -3.52 -27.23
N ASN A 52 -27.73 -2.27 -27.40
CA ASN A 52 -28.84 -1.95 -28.31
C ASN A 52 -28.47 -2.18 -29.78
N LEU A 53 -27.22 -1.88 -30.18
CA LEU A 53 -26.73 -2.17 -31.54
C LEU A 53 -26.64 -3.69 -31.79
N GLY A 54 -26.22 -4.47 -30.80
CA GLY A 54 -26.20 -5.94 -30.88
C GLY A 54 -27.60 -6.53 -31.05
N LEU A 55 -28.58 -6.07 -30.26
CA LEU A 55 -29.97 -6.51 -30.32
C LEU A 55 -30.65 -6.16 -31.65
N GLN A 56 -30.38 -4.97 -32.21
CA GLN A 56 -30.91 -4.57 -33.52
C GLN A 56 -30.31 -5.40 -34.65
N ALA A 57 -29.01 -5.67 -34.63
CA ALA A 57 -28.36 -6.52 -35.62
C ALA A 57 -28.93 -7.95 -35.59
N GLU A 58 -29.17 -8.52 -34.39
CA GLU A 58 -29.75 -9.86 -34.23
C GLU A 58 -31.19 -9.95 -34.76
N ALA A 59 -32.01 -8.93 -34.53
CA ALA A 59 -33.40 -8.88 -34.99
C ALA A 59 -33.53 -8.79 -36.51
N GLU A 60 -32.58 -8.15 -37.20
CA GLU A 60 -32.65 -7.92 -38.65
C GLU A 60 -31.98 -9.03 -39.47
N GLY A 61 -31.19 -9.94 -38.86
CA GLY A 61 -30.50 -11.01 -39.59
C GLY A 61 -29.46 -10.54 -40.61
N VAL A 62 -29.16 -9.24 -40.64
CA VAL A 62 -28.21 -8.62 -41.57
C VAL A 62 -26.79 -8.66 -40.97
N LYS A 63 -25.79 -9.00 -41.80
CA LYS A 63 -24.37 -8.88 -41.42
C LYS A 63 -24.07 -7.41 -41.10
N PRO A 64 -23.55 -7.07 -39.91
CA PRO A 64 -23.26 -5.68 -39.59
C PRO A 64 -22.07 -5.18 -40.42
N GLU A 65 -22.29 -4.14 -41.23
CA GLU A 65 -21.17 -3.35 -41.77
C GLU A 65 -20.45 -2.62 -40.61
N PRO A 66 -19.13 -2.40 -40.72
CA PRO A 66 -18.36 -1.78 -39.64
C PRO A 66 -18.81 -0.33 -39.42
N ALA A 67 -19.55 -0.11 -38.33
CA ALA A 67 -19.99 1.23 -37.94
C ALA A 67 -18.82 2.04 -37.37
N VAL A 68 -18.51 3.18 -37.99
CA VAL A 68 -17.53 4.14 -37.50
C VAL A 68 -18.14 4.94 -36.35
N ILE A 69 -17.66 4.69 -35.14
CA ILE A 69 -18.04 5.45 -33.94
C ILE A 69 -17.10 6.65 -33.82
N PRO A 70 -17.61 7.91 -33.76
CA PRO A 70 -16.75 9.09 -33.64
C PRO A 70 -15.92 9.04 -32.34
N GLY A 71 -14.60 9.07 -32.47
CA GLY A 71 -13.65 9.07 -31.34
C GLY A 71 -12.84 7.78 -31.14
N LEU A 72 -13.08 6.73 -31.93
CA LEU A 72 -12.19 5.57 -32.03
C LEU A 72 -11.42 5.60 -33.36
N THR A 73 -10.11 5.36 -33.33
CA THR A 73 -9.26 5.30 -34.52
C THR A 73 -9.27 3.93 -35.20
N SER A 74 -9.94 2.93 -34.62
CA SER A 74 -10.14 1.61 -35.21
C SER A 74 -11.62 1.20 -35.20
N SER A 75 -12.07 0.62 -36.30
CA SER A 75 -13.39 -0.01 -36.44
C SER A 75 -13.46 -1.24 -35.55
N VAL A 76 -14.41 -1.29 -34.63
CA VAL A 76 -14.66 -2.47 -33.80
C VAL A 76 -15.59 -3.39 -34.59
N GLU A 77 -15.06 -4.50 -35.10
CA GLU A 77 -15.89 -5.57 -35.65
C GLU A 77 -16.61 -6.27 -34.50
N MET A 78 -17.94 -6.21 -34.50
CA MET A 78 -18.76 -6.97 -33.56
C MET A 78 -18.90 -8.40 -34.09
N SER A 79 -18.02 -9.31 -33.64
CA SER A 79 -18.17 -10.74 -33.94
C SER A 79 -19.30 -11.34 -33.10
N ARG A 80 -20.09 -12.23 -33.72
CA ARG A 80 -21.17 -12.95 -33.06
C ARG A 80 -20.63 -14.27 -32.49
N GLY A 81 -20.42 -14.29 -31.18
CA GLY A 81 -20.17 -15.52 -30.43
C GLY A 81 -18.77 -15.60 -29.83
N ILE A 82 -18.65 -16.43 -28.78
CA ILE A 82 -17.36 -16.83 -28.20
C ILE A 82 -16.62 -17.60 -29.29
N ASP A 83 -15.66 -16.93 -29.91
CA ASP A 83 -14.77 -17.51 -30.89
C ASP A 83 -13.77 -18.43 -30.15
N LEU A 84 -13.92 -19.74 -30.34
CA LEU A 84 -13.03 -20.77 -29.76
C LEU A 84 -11.69 -20.86 -30.50
N GLU A 85 -11.51 -20.09 -31.59
CA GLU A 85 -10.26 -19.94 -32.33
C GLU A 85 -9.64 -18.54 -32.13
N TYR A 86 -10.19 -17.73 -31.21
CA TYR A 86 -9.57 -16.48 -30.79
C TYR A 86 -8.32 -16.80 -29.97
N GLU A 87 -7.16 -16.81 -30.63
CA GLU A 87 -5.90 -16.58 -29.92
C GLU A 87 -5.92 -15.12 -29.46
N PRO A 88 -5.99 -14.84 -28.15
CA PRO A 88 -5.88 -13.47 -27.69
C PRO A 88 -4.51 -12.97 -28.13
N GLU A 89 -4.49 -11.95 -28.99
CA GLU A 89 -3.36 -11.05 -29.05
C GLU A 89 -3.16 -10.57 -27.61
N ASP A 90 -2.12 -11.10 -26.97
CA ASP A 90 -1.89 -11.09 -25.53
C ASP A 90 -1.48 -9.68 -25.09
N HIS A 91 -2.40 -8.73 -25.22
CA HIS A 91 -2.28 -7.41 -24.63
C HIS A 91 -2.88 -7.54 -23.23
N GLY A 92 -2.18 -8.32 -22.40
CA GLY A 92 -2.40 -8.32 -20.97
C GLY A 92 -2.47 -6.87 -20.51
N THR A 93 -3.60 -6.47 -19.95
CA THR A 93 -3.74 -5.18 -19.25
C THR A 93 -2.91 -5.14 -17.97
N SER A 94 -2.28 -6.27 -17.63
CA SER A 94 -1.21 -6.32 -16.65
C SER A 94 -0.13 -5.30 -17.05
N PRO A 95 0.31 -4.44 -16.12
CA PRO A 95 1.56 -3.75 -16.27
C PRO A 95 2.64 -4.74 -16.73
N PRO A 96 3.59 -4.33 -17.59
CA PRO A 96 4.72 -5.18 -17.95
C PRO A 96 5.34 -5.71 -16.66
N ALA A 97 5.72 -6.98 -16.65
CA ALA A 97 6.37 -7.61 -15.51
C ALA A 97 7.45 -6.64 -15.01
N ALA A 98 7.29 -6.15 -13.78
CA ALA A 98 8.21 -5.18 -13.24
C ALA A 98 9.60 -5.85 -13.18
N MET A 99 10.48 -5.41 -14.06
CA MET A 99 11.85 -5.92 -14.14
C MET A 99 12.59 -5.36 -12.91
N TYR A 100 12.63 -6.14 -11.84
CA TYR A 100 13.40 -5.82 -10.65
C TYR A 100 14.81 -6.36 -10.80
N GLU A 101 15.80 -5.50 -10.59
CA GLU A 101 17.19 -5.91 -10.46
C GLU A 101 17.66 -5.73 -9.00
N THR A 102 18.62 -6.55 -8.59
CA THR A 102 19.19 -6.45 -7.24
C THR A 102 20.25 -5.36 -7.21
N TYR A 103 19.93 -4.21 -6.61
CA TYR A 103 20.87 -3.08 -6.49
C TYR A 103 21.87 -3.23 -5.35
N TYR A 104 21.46 -3.82 -4.22
CA TYR A 104 22.30 -3.90 -3.03
C TYR A 104 21.92 -5.09 -2.16
N VAL A 105 22.92 -5.79 -1.65
CA VAL A 105 22.77 -6.92 -0.72
C VAL A 105 23.51 -6.60 0.57
N THR A 106 22.83 -6.80 1.69
CA THR A 106 23.42 -6.74 3.03
C THR A 106 23.13 -8.02 3.79
N ALA A 107 24.03 -8.40 4.70
CA ALA A 107 23.90 -9.62 5.48
C ALA A 107 23.72 -9.30 6.97
N HIS A 108 22.73 -9.92 7.60
CA HIS A 108 22.69 -10.09 9.05
C HIS A 108 23.47 -11.36 9.44
N LYS A 109 23.76 -11.52 10.74
CA LYS A 109 24.45 -12.73 11.25
C LYS A 109 23.53 -13.95 11.30
N ALA A 110 22.22 -13.74 11.20
CA ALA A 110 21.19 -14.77 11.20
C ALA A 110 20.09 -14.40 10.18
N PRO A 111 19.05 -15.25 9.98
CA PRO A 111 17.99 -14.97 9.00
C PRO A 111 17.34 -13.60 9.20
N CYS A 112 17.12 -12.86 8.11
CA CYS A 112 16.31 -11.65 8.09
C CYS A 112 14.84 -12.05 7.88
N ARG A 113 13.95 -11.62 8.78
CA ARG A 113 12.55 -12.07 8.80
C ARG A 113 11.55 -10.95 8.61
N THR A 114 11.97 -9.73 8.88
CA THR A 114 11.11 -8.55 8.79
C THR A 114 11.86 -7.41 8.11
N ALA A 115 11.14 -6.64 7.32
CA ALA A 115 11.63 -5.42 6.71
C ALA A 115 10.47 -4.44 6.57
N GLY A 116 10.78 -3.15 6.59
CA GLY A 116 9.79 -2.09 6.42
C GLY A 116 10.38 -0.93 5.63
N PHE A 117 9.52 -0.22 4.91
CA PHE A 117 9.86 1.04 4.25
C PHE A 117 9.35 2.22 5.07
N SER A 118 10.09 3.32 5.06
CA SER A 118 9.55 4.61 5.46
C SER A 118 8.45 5.05 4.50
N GLN A 119 7.48 5.85 4.94
CA GLN A 119 6.36 6.27 4.09
C GLN A 119 6.78 7.01 2.80
N ASN A 120 7.92 7.71 2.84
CA ASN A 120 8.48 8.40 1.67
C ASN A 120 9.36 7.50 0.77
N GLY A 121 9.52 6.22 1.10
CA GLY A 121 10.34 5.25 0.36
C GLY A 121 11.86 5.48 0.41
N ARG A 122 12.36 6.45 1.19
CA ARG A 122 13.80 6.76 1.23
C ARG A 122 14.62 5.84 2.12
N LEU A 123 13.98 5.27 3.15
CA LEU A 123 14.64 4.40 4.12
C LEU A 123 14.01 3.01 4.11
N ILE A 124 14.86 2.02 4.35
CA ILE A 124 14.48 0.63 4.59
C ILE A 124 15.01 0.25 5.96
N ALA A 125 14.19 -0.40 6.77
CA ALA A 125 14.64 -1.07 7.98
C ALA A 125 14.56 -2.59 7.78
N THR A 126 15.56 -3.32 8.24
CA THR A 126 15.57 -4.79 8.21
C THR A 126 15.87 -5.34 9.59
N GLY A 127 15.12 -6.34 10.01
CA GLY A 127 15.22 -6.98 11.33
C GLY A 127 15.50 -8.47 11.20
N SER A 128 16.32 -8.98 12.11
CA SER A 128 16.83 -10.34 12.05
C SER A 128 16.69 -11.10 13.37
N VAL A 129 16.80 -12.41 13.26
CA VAL A 129 16.94 -13.35 14.37
C VAL A 129 18.17 -13.05 15.24
N ASP A 130 19.18 -12.35 14.71
CA ASP A 130 20.38 -11.96 15.47
C ASP A 130 20.16 -10.76 16.43
N ALA A 131 18.89 -10.38 16.66
CA ALA A 131 18.46 -9.25 17.47
C ALA A 131 18.94 -7.87 16.97
N SER A 132 19.47 -7.80 15.75
CA SER A 132 19.92 -6.54 15.15
C SER A 132 18.91 -5.98 14.15
N ILE A 133 18.93 -4.65 14.06
CA ILE A 133 18.17 -3.90 13.08
C ILE A 133 19.14 -3.07 12.25
N LYS A 134 19.00 -3.11 10.92
CA LYS A 134 19.73 -2.21 10.03
C LYS A 134 18.77 -1.20 9.45
N VAL A 135 19.20 0.05 9.35
CA VAL A 135 18.52 1.09 8.58
C VAL A 135 19.39 1.42 7.38
N LEU A 136 18.79 1.34 6.20
CA LEU A 136 19.41 1.57 4.91
C LEU A 136 18.80 2.79 4.24
N ASP A 137 19.64 3.50 3.50
CA ASP A 137 19.25 4.63 2.65
C ASP A 137 19.19 4.17 1.19
N VAL A 138 18.02 4.28 0.58
CA VAL A 138 17.75 3.80 -0.77
C VAL A 138 18.56 4.57 -1.81
N GLU A 139 18.76 5.89 -1.64
CA GLU A 139 19.55 6.68 -2.59
C GLU A 139 21.02 6.23 -2.57
N ARG A 140 21.55 5.91 -1.39
CA ARG A 140 22.92 5.38 -1.24
C ARG A 140 23.07 3.97 -1.82
N MET A 141 22.03 3.13 -1.69
CA MET A 141 22.01 1.80 -2.32
C MET A 141 22.13 1.92 -3.84
N VAL A 142 21.39 2.85 -4.44
CA VAL A 142 21.43 3.11 -5.89
C VAL A 142 22.78 3.66 -6.31
N ALA A 143 23.28 4.70 -5.61
CA ALA A 143 24.55 5.35 -5.95
C ALA A 143 25.75 4.39 -5.92
N LYS A 144 25.78 3.45 -4.96
CA LYS A 144 26.86 2.46 -4.87
C LYS A 144 26.89 1.49 -6.05
N ASN A 145 25.75 1.20 -6.67
CA ASN A 145 25.66 0.31 -7.84
C ASN A 145 26.12 1.02 -9.13
N THR A 146 25.97 2.35 -9.22
CA THR A 146 26.31 3.14 -10.42
C THR A 146 27.80 3.54 -10.50
N MET A 147 28.57 3.45 -9.40
CA MET A 147 29.98 3.83 -9.40
C MET A 147 30.87 2.72 -10.02
N PRO A 148 31.68 3.02 -11.06
CA PRO A 148 32.67 2.07 -11.55
C PRO A 148 33.71 1.80 -10.44
N GLN A 149 34.02 0.53 -10.20
CA GLN A 149 35.05 0.14 -9.25
C GLN A 149 36.43 0.55 -9.76
N THR A 150 36.88 1.75 -9.42
CA THR A 150 38.30 2.07 -9.45
C THR A 150 38.96 1.41 -8.25
N GLN A 151 39.69 0.32 -8.52
CA GLN A 151 40.62 -0.31 -7.59
C GLN A 151 41.78 0.66 -7.31
N ASP A 152 41.58 1.60 -6.39
CA ASP A 152 42.64 2.22 -5.56
C ASP A 152 42.05 3.40 -4.78
N GLN A 153 41.43 3.13 -3.63
CA GLN A 153 41.30 4.16 -2.59
C GLN A 153 41.51 3.53 -1.21
N GLY A 154 42.52 4.06 -0.51
CA GLY A 154 42.99 3.62 0.78
C GLY A 154 41.91 3.57 1.88
N ALA A 155 42.21 2.78 2.90
CA ALA A 155 41.32 2.31 3.96
C ALA A 155 40.84 3.39 4.97
N GLY A 156 40.45 4.59 4.54
CA GLY A 156 40.15 5.67 5.49
C GLY A 156 39.25 6.80 5.00
N THR A 157 38.09 6.53 4.39
CA THR A 157 36.94 7.49 4.27
C THR A 157 35.59 6.85 3.92
N ASN A 158 35.51 5.53 3.69
CA ASN A 158 34.30 4.84 3.18
C ASN A 158 33.06 4.80 4.10
N LEU A 159 33.13 5.35 5.32
CA LEU A 159 32.01 5.29 6.28
C LEU A 159 30.90 6.32 5.98
N GLU A 160 31.22 7.45 5.33
CA GLU A 160 30.25 8.54 5.15
C GLU A 160 29.15 8.21 4.12
N ASN A 161 29.45 7.37 3.13
CA ASN A 161 28.55 7.01 2.02
C ASN A 161 28.07 5.55 2.05
N HIS A 162 28.18 4.86 3.18
CA HIS A 162 27.74 3.47 3.26
C HIS A 162 26.19 3.37 3.19
N PRO A 163 25.60 2.44 2.40
CA PRO A 163 24.15 2.31 2.28
C PRO A 163 23.43 1.95 3.57
N VAL A 164 24.06 1.12 4.41
CA VAL A 164 23.59 0.92 5.80
C VAL A 164 24.02 2.13 6.62
N ILE A 165 23.06 2.97 6.97
CA ILE A 165 23.29 4.23 7.68
C ILE A 165 23.20 4.08 9.21
N ARG A 166 22.50 3.06 9.71
CA ARG A 166 22.40 2.76 11.15
C ARG A 166 22.41 1.26 11.39
N THR A 167 22.89 0.86 12.57
CA THR A 167 22.71 -0.49 13.08
C THR A 167 22.40 -0.46 14.57
N LEU A 168 21.25 -1.01 14.94
CA LEU A 168 20.66 -0.94 16.27
C LEU A 168 20.80 -2.30 16.95
N TYR A 169 21.20 -2.30 18.22
CA TYR A 169 21.52 -3.50 19.00
C TYR A 169 21.02 -3.35 20.43
N ASP A 170 19.70 -3.39 20.60
CA ASP A 170 19.08 -3.19 21.91
C ASP A 170 18.06 -4.28 22.27
N HIS A 171 17.67 -5.12 21.31
CA HIS A 171 16.88 -6.33 21.55
C HIS A 171 17.76 -7.48 22.02
N ASN A 172 17.15 -8.40 22.77
CA ASN A 172 17.82 -9.60 23.25
C ASN A 172 17.44 -10.85 22.44
N GLU A 173 16.37 -10.78 21.65
CA GLU A 173 15.90 -11.86 20.79
C GLU A 173 15.50 -11.35 19.40
N GLU A 174 15.01 -12.26 18.55
CA GLU A 174 14.57 -12.00 17.18
C GLU A 174 13.64 -10.78 17.08
N VAL A 175 13.93 -9.91 16.12
CA VAL A 175 13.06 -8.79 15.75
C VAL A 175 12.00 -9.30 14.77
N THR A 176 10.74 -9.22 15.16
CA THR A 176 9.60 -9.81 14.45
C THR A 176 8.83 -8.76 13.64
N ALA A 177 8.80 -7.52 14.11
CA ALA A 177 8.06 -6.43 13.47
C ALA A 177 8.89 -5.14 13.46
N LEU A 178 8.79 -4.37 12.38
CA LEU A 178 9.45 -3.07 12.21
C LEU A 178 8.50 -2.10 11.54
N GLU A 179 8.46 -0.88 12.04
CA GLU A 179 7.60 0.15 11.45
C GLU A 179 8.18 1.55 11.65
N PHE A 180 8.16 2.34 10.59
CA PHE A 180 8.54 3.74 10.67
C PHE A 180 7.36 4.59 11.16
N HIS A 181 7.67 5.57 12.00
CA HIS A 181 6.72 6.61 12.33
C HIS A 181 6.32 7.38 11.06
N PRO A 182 5.05 7.76 10.89
CA PRO A 182 4.55 8.40 9.66
C PRO A 182 5.25 9.72 9.33
N THR A 183 5.57 10.52 10.35
CA THR A 183 6.07 11.89 10.19
C THR A 183 7.46 12.15 10.77
N ALA A 184 7.96 11.27 11.64
CA ALA A 184 9.16 11.52 12.44
C ALA A 184 10.22 10.49 12.09
N LEU A 185 11.50 10.84 12.31
CA LEU A 185 12.62 9.91 12.18
C LEU A 185 12.71 8.99 13.40
N VAL A 186 11.62 8.25 13.63
CA VAL A 186 11.48 7.25 14.67
C VAL A 186 11.17 5.90 14.04
N LEU A 187 11.85 4.87 14.50
CA LEU A 187 11.60 3.48 14.13
C LEU A 187 11.08 2.73 15.36
N ALA A 188 9.90 2.12 15.23
CA ALA A 188 9.39 1.14 16.18
C ALA A 188 9.84 -0.26 15.77
N SER A 189 10.12 -1.08 16.78
CA SER A 189 10.53 -2.47 16.62
C SER A 189 9.89 -3.33 17.68
N GLY A 190 9.39 -4.49 17.27
CA GLY A 190 8.82 -5.51 18.12
C GLY A 190 9.68 -6.77 18.07
N SER A 191 9.79 -7.47 19.19
CA SER A 191 10.66 -8.64 19.31
C SER A 191 10.02 -9.76 20.12
N LYS A 192 10.60 -10.96 19.98
CA LYS A 192 10.35 -12.12 20.84
C LYS A 192 10.79 -11.91 22.29
N ASP A 193 11.64 -10.92 22.57
CA ASP A 193 11.98 -10.52 23.94
C ASP A 193 10.82 -9.84 24.69
N CYS A 194 9.62 -9.86 24.11
CA CYS A 194 8.40 -9.26 24.64
C CYS A 194 8.53 -7.74 24.84
N THR A 195 9.37 -7.06 24.04
CA THR A 195 9.47 -5.60 24.09
C THR A 195 9.13 -4.97 22.75
N VAL A 196 8.52 -3.79 22.84
CA VAL A 196 8.45 -2.82 21.73
C VAL A 196 9.43 -1.70 22.03
N LYS A 197 10.37 -1.45 21.13
CA LYS A 197 11.41 -0.44 21.27
C LYS A 197 11.26 0.66 20.23
N LEU A 198 11.41 1.90 20.67
CA LEU A 198 11.39 3.10 19.82
C LEU A 198 12.80 3.69 19.72
N PHE A 199 13.25 3.87 18.49
CA PHE A 199 14.59 4.38 18.15
C PHE A 199 14.50 5.72 17.43
N ASP A 200 15.25 6.71 17.92
CA ASP A 200 15.43 8.00 17.26
C ASP A 200 16.57 7.87 16.24
N ILE A 201 16.23 7.70 14.97
CA ILE A 201 17.19 7.45 13.88
C ILE A 201 17.79 8.74 13.30
N SER A 202 17.35 9.91 13.76
CA SER A 202 17.93 11.21 13.39
C SER A 202 19.42 11.29 13.77
N LYS A 203 19.80 10.64 14.89
CA LYS A 203 21.18 10.65 15.40
C LYS A 203 22.00 9.52 14.77
N PRO A 204 23.18 9.81 14.18
CA PRO A 204 24.02 8.79 13.55
C PRO A 204 24.59 7.75 14.52
N SER A 205 24.76 8.11 15.78
CA SER A 205 25.30 7.25 16.82
C SER A 205 24.25 6.43 17.57
N VAL A 206 22.98 6.43 17.14
CA VAL A 206 21.93 5.67 17.83
C VAL A 206 22.24 4.17 17.79
N LYS A 207 22.22 3.55 18.97
CA LYS A 207 22.38 2.10 19.15
C LYS A 207 21.28 1.50 20.01
N LYS A 208 20.72 2.31 20.91
CA LYS A 208 19.72 1.91 21.90
C LYS A 208 18.43 2.68 21.70
N ALA A 209 17.35 2.07 22.13
CA ALA A 209 16.04 2.70 22.10
C ALA A 209 16.02 3.86 23.09
N TYR A 210 15.36 4.96 22.74
CA TYR A 210 15.08 6.01 23.73
C TYR A 210 13.92 5.60 24.65
N ARG A 211 13.19 4.55 24.25
CA ARG A 211 12.08 4.01 25.00
C ARG A 211 11.81 2.54 24.67
N ALA A 212 11.41 1.81 25.70
CA ALA A 212 10.92 0.45 25.60
C ALA A 212 9.55 0.35 26.29
N ILE A 213 8.66 -0.45 25.68
CA ILE A 213 7.36 -0.84 26.23
C ILE A 213 7.44 -2.34 26.46
N GLN A 214 7.17 -2.77 27.69
CA GLN A 214 7.16 -4.18 28.05
C GLN A 214 5.79 -4.77 27.72
N GLU A 215 5.80 -5.85 26.96
CA GLU A 215 4.64 -6.71 26.70
C GLU A 215 4.68 -7.97 27.56
N ALA A 216 3.51 -8.58 27.72
CA ALA A 216 3.38 -9.85 28.44
C ALA A 216 3.77 -11.06 27.59
N GLU A 217 3.70 -10.95 26.27
CA GLU A 217 3.99 -12.01 25.31
C GLU A 217 4.74 -11.47 24.10
N VAL A 218 5.24 -12.39 23.27
CA VAL A 218 5.98 -12.12 22.04
C VAL A 218 5.20 -11.17 21.15
N VAL A 219 5.86 -10.12 20.67
CA VAL A 219 5.30 -9.20 19.69
C VAL A 219 5.30 -9.88 18.32
N THR A 220 4.17 -9.88 17.63
CA THR A 220 4.02 -10.53 16.32
C THR A 220 3.77 -9.52 15.20
N SER A 221 3.10 -8.41 15.51
CA SER A 221 2.80 -7.33 14.56
C SER A 221 2.66 -5.99 15.26
N MET A 222 2.85 -4.92 14.50
CA MET A 222 2.64 -3.54 14.96
C MET A 222 2.06 -2.70 13.82
N SER A 223 1.32 -1.66 14.19
CA SER A 223 0.87 -0.62 13.26
C SER A 223 0.80 0.75 13.92
N PHE A 224 1.44 1.76 13.32
CA PHE A 224 1.31 3.16 13.70
C PHE A 224 -0.01 3.70 13.18
N HIS A 225 -0.68 4.48 14.03
CA HIS A 225 -1.73 5.35 13.56
C HIS A 225 -1.13 6.40 12.59
N PRO A 226 -1.83 6.82 11.52
CA PRO A 226 -1.31 7.80 10.57
C PRO A 226 -0.91 9.15 11.18
N THR A 227 -1.46 9.51 12.35
CA THR A 227 -1.02 10.72 13.08
C THR A 227 0.32 10.52 13.78
N GLY A 228 0.70 9.28 14.11
CA GLY A 228 1.93 8.92 14.81
C GLY A 228 1.82 8.89 16.34
N ASP A 229 0.72 9.40 16.91
CA ASP A 229 0.53 9.49 18.36
C ASP A 229 0.24 8.13 19.01
N PHE A 230 -0.17 7.15 18.20
CA PHE A 230 -0.56 5.84 18.69
C PHE A 230 0.09 4.72 17.92
N ILE A 231 0.35 3.62 18.61
CA ILE A 231 0.79 2.36 18.02
C ILE A 231 -0.06 1.22 18.56
N ILE A 232 -0.54 0.40 17.64
CA ILE A 232 -1.21 -0.86 17.93
C ILE A 232 -0.16 -1.96 17.95
N VAL A 233 -0.20 -2.80 18.97
CA VAL A 233 0.71 -3.93 19.14
C VAL A 233 -0.12 -5.21 19.20
N GLY A 234 0.19 -6.12 18.28
CA GLY A 234 -0.27 -7.50 18.27
C GLY A 234 0.78 -8.39 18.91
N THR A 235 0.33 -9.22 19.86
CA THR A 235 1.18 -10.24 20.51
C THR A 235 0.65 -11.63 20.19
N GLU A 236 1.31 -12.69 20.66
CA GLU A 236 0.73 -14.04 20.67
C GLU A 236 -0.56 -14.11 21.51
N HIS A 237 -0.73 -13.18 22.46
CA HIS A 237 -1.93 -13.09 23.27
C HIS A 237 -3.13 -12.60 22.43
N PRO A 238 -4.36 -13.11 22.65
CA PRO A 238 -5.56 -12.73 21.85
C PRO A 238 -6.03 -11.28 22.01
N THR A 239 -5.37 -10.49 22.85
CA THR A 239 -5.72 -9.10 23.10
C THR A 239 -4.78 -8.19 22.33
N ILE A 240 -5.35 -7.29 21.53
CA ILE A 240 -4.59 -6.22 20.92
C ILE A 240 -4.50 -5.05 21.90
N ARG A 241 -3.31 -4.43 21.99
CA ARG A 241 -3.06 -3.29 22.89
C ARG A 241 -2.77 -2.04 22.08
N LEU A 242 -3.40 -0.93 22.47
CA LEU A 242 -3.15 0.39 21.91
C LEU A 242 -2.28 1.18 22.89
N TYR A 243 -1.18 1.73 22.42
CA TYR A 243 -0.27 2.54 23.19
C TYR A 243 -0.21 3.96 22.67
N ASP A 244 -0.06 4.90 23.61
CA ASP A 244 0.40 6.25 23.31
C ASP A 244 1.92 6.25 23.07
N THR A 245 2.36 6.74 21.93
CA THR A 245 3.77 6.74 21.52
C THR A 245 4.60 7.77 22.28
N ASN A 246 3.97 8.79 22.87
CA ASN A 246 4.60 9.82 23.68
C ASN A 246 4.74 9.38 25.14
N THR A 247 3.71 8.76 25.73
CA THR A 247 3.69 8.39 27.17
C THR A 247 3.96 6.92 27.47
N GLY A 248 3.65 6.02 26.54
CA GLY A 248 4.01 4.59 26.59
C GLY A 248 3.04 3.80 27.43
N SER A 249 1.99 4.49 27.82
CA SER A 249 0.89 3.96 28.58
C SER A 249 -0.05 3.24 27.63
N VAL A 250 -0.59 2.12 28.12
CA VAL A 250 -1.68 1.42 27.46
C VAL A 250 -2.92 2.30 27.56
N LEU A 251 -3.49 2.66 26.42
CA LEU A 251 -4.76 3.40 26.35
C LEU A 251 -5.96 2.47 26.32
N CYS A 252 -5.84 1.34 25.61
CA CYS A 252 -6.93 0.38 25.45
C CYS A 252 -6.41 -1.05 25.35
N ARG A 253 -7.18 -1.98 25.92
CA ARG A 253 -7.01 -3.43 25.74
C ARG A 253 -8.30 -3.96 25.15
N GLN A 254 -8.28 -4.33 23.87
CA GLN A 254 -9.43 -4.98 23.23
C GLN A 254 -9.15 -6.47 23.11
N THR A 255 -9.98 -7.29 23.77
CA THR A 255 -10.01 -8.72 23.50
C THR A 255 -10.77 -8.91 22.21
N LEU A 256 -10.10 -9.37 21.16
CA LEU A 256 -10.81 -9.88 20.01
C LEU A 256 -11.40 -11.22 20.41
N GLY A 257 -12.73 -11.34 20.42
CA GLY A 257 -13.45 -12.59 20.64
C GLY A 257 -13.31 -13.55 19.45
N ILE A 258 -12.07 -13.75 18.98
CA ILE A 258 -11.77 -14.51 17.78
C ILE A 258 -11.02 -15.77 18.19
N SER A 259 -11.68 -16.91 18.00
CA SER A 259 -11.06 -18.23 18.04
C SER A 259 -10.01 -18.29 16.93
N TYR A 260 -8.74 -18.49 17.30
CA TYR A 260 -7.60 -18.45 16.40
C TYR A 260 -7.67 -19.56 15.33
N ARG A 261 -7.57 -19.18 14.06
CA ARG A 261 -6.91 -19.99 13.03
C ARG A 261 -5.63 -19.27 12.65
N THR A 262 -4.51 -19.96 12.81
CA THR A 262 -3.19 -19.50 12.41
C THR A 262 -3.17 -19.27 10.90
N TYR A 263 -3.07 -18.02 10.46
CA TYR A 263 -2.83 -17.69 9.05
C TYR A 263 -1.37 -17.27 8.89
N LYS A 264 -0.64 -18.07 8.13
CA LYS A 264 0.69 -17.74 7.63
C LYS A 264 0.57 -16.74 6.48
N TYR A 265 1.50 -15.79 6.47
CA TYR A 265 1.85 -14.85 5.40
C TYR A 265 0.89 -13.69 5.14
N GLY A 266 1.35 -12.51 5.55
CA GLY A 266 1.40 -11.32 4.69
C GLY A 266 0.07 -10.80 4.15
N GLU A 267 -0.76 -10.23 5.02
CA GLU A 267 -1.70 -9.20 4.61
C GLU A 267 -1.70 -8.05 5.64
N ILE A 268 -1.73 -6.82 5.11
CA ILE A 268 -1.74 -5.58 5.87
C ILE A 268 -3.13 -5.43 6.50
N PHE A 269 -3.19 -5.30 7.83
CA PHE A 269 -4.42 -4.95 8.52
C PHE A 269 -4.80 -3.51 8.17
N SER A 270 -5.86 -3.32 7.38
CA SER A 270 -6.60 -2.06 7.31
C SER A 270 -7.80 -2.18 8.24
N ILE A 271 -7.79 -1.41 9.33
CA ILE A 271 -8.97 -1.23 10.18
C ILE A 271 -9.82 -0.16 9.51
N SER A 272 -10.96 -0.57 8.95
CA SER A 272 -12.06 0.27 8.48
C SER A 272 -12.88 0.80 9.65
#